data_AF-A0A1W9LLE8-F1
#
_entry.id   AF-A0A1W9LLE8-F1
#
_cell.length_a   1.000
_cell.length_b   1.000
_cell.length_c   1.000
_cell.angle_alpha   90.00
_cell.angle_beta   90.00
_cell.angle_gamma   90.00
#
_symmetry.space_group_name_H-M   'P 1'
#
loop_
_entity.id
_entity.type
_entity.pdbx_description
1 polymer ?
#
loop_
_entity_poly.entity_id
_entity_poly.type
_entity_poly.pdbx_seq_one_letter_code
_entity_poly.pdbx_strand_id
1 'polypeptide(L)'
;MENKNFYSTAHLIVAAIRVLENRQNAPPSVDEVSQSLSFSLEQINFICKKLDEIGIIEVVTGGYGTRLFIKDHLKIEEIPQTAAESSLREEIERFQNAKKDFRHKIASLQAEKAERQKNLFADIESKFKKNLDKT
;
A
#
# COMPACT_ATOMS: atom_id res chain seq x y z
N MET A 1 14.38 -14.20 -13.81
CA MET A 1 13.42 -13.40 -14.59
C MET A 1 13.76 -11.95 -14.33
N GLU A 2 14.03 -11.18 -15.38
CA GLU A 2 14.28 -9.73 -15.28
C GLU A 2 13.18 -9.06 -14.45
N ASN A 3 13.56 -8.12 -13.57
CA ASN A 3 12.60 -7.19 -12.99
C ASN A 3 11.98 -6.41 -14.14
N LYS A 4 10.80 -6.82 -14.58
CA LYS A 4 10.03 -6.06 -15.56
C LYS A 4 9.52 -4.82 -14.82
N ASN A 5 10.00 -3.66 -15.24
CA ASN A 5 9.52 -2.39 -14.71
C ASN A 5 7.99 -2.26 -14.90
N PHE A 6 7.39 -1.31 -14.17
CA PHE A 6 5.95 -1.09 -14.20
C PHE A 6 5.42 -0.83 -15.62
N TYR A 7 6.18 -0.09 -16.43
CA TYR A 7 5.88 0.16 -17.85
C TYR A 7 5.71 -1.13 -18.66
N SER A 8 6.70 -2.02 -18.60
CA SER A 8 6.68 -3.29 -19.36
C SER A 8 5.57 -4.20 -18.86
N THR A 9 5.32 -4.18 -17.56
CA THR A 9 4.26 -4.98 -16.94
C THR A 9 2.86 -4.47 -17.32
N ALA A 10 2.67 -3.16 -17.40
CA ALA A 10 1.42 -2.54 -17.88
C ALA A 10 1.09 -2.98 -19.31
N HIS A 11 2.09 -2.93 -20.21
CA HIS A 11 1.95 -3.42 -21.58
C HIS A 11 1.54 -4.90 -21.64
N LEU A 12 2.16 -5.76 -20.82
CA LEU A 12 1.82 -7.19 -20.77
C LEU A 12 0.39 -7.44 -20.30
N ILE A 13 -0.07 -6.72 -19.27
CA ILE A 13 -1.44 -6.88 -18.76
C ILE A 13 -2.45 -6.41 -19.79
N VAL A 14 -2.24 -5.26 -20.42
CA VAL A 14 -3.14 -4.77 -21.47
C VAL A 14 -3.16 -5.73 -22.67
N ALA A 15 -2.01 -6.26 -23.09
CA ALA A 15 -1.95 -7.28 -24.14
C ALA A 15 -2.71 -8.56 -23.75
N ALA A 16 -2.55 -9.05 -22.51
CA ALA A 16 -3.27 -10.21 -22.02
C ALA A 16 -4.78 -9.98 -22.01
N ILE A 17 -5.25 -8.80 -21.57
CA ILE A 17 -6.66 -8.46 -21.58
C ILE A 17 -7.22 -8.53 -23.01
N ARG A 18 -6.55 -7.93 -24.00
CA ARG A 18 -6.98 -7.98 -25.42
C ARG A 18 -7.07 -9.40 -25.95
N VAL A 19 -6.06 -10.22 -25.66
CA VAL A 19 -6.02 -11.60 -26.14
C VAL A 19 -7.16 -12.41 -25.52
N LEU A 20 -7.38 -12.28 -24.21
CA LEU A 20 -8.44 -13.00 -23.50
C LEU A 20 -9.83 -12.53 -23.93
N GLU A 21 -10.02 -11.23 -24.11
CA GLU A 21 -11.27 -10.64 -24.59
C GLU A 21 -11.63 -11.18 -25.97
N ASN A 22 -10.68 -11.20 -26.90
CA ASN A 22 -10.89 -11.77 -28.24
C ASN A 22 -11.14 -13.29 -28.20
N ARG A 23 -10.49 -14.03 -27.30
CA ARG A 23 -10.67 -15.49 -27.18
C ARG A 23 -12.01 -15.88 -26.57
N GLN A 24 -12.51 -15.11 -25.62
CA GLN A 24 -13.69 -15.44 -24.82
C GLN A 24 -14.94 -14.67 -25.25
N ASN A 25 -14.80 -13.67 -26.13
CA ASN A 25 -15.84 -12.68 -26.45
C ASN A 25 -16.45 -12.03 -25.19
N ALA A 26 -15.64 -11.90 -24.14
CA ALA A 26 -16.06 -11.36 -22.85
C ALA A 26 -14.87 -10.69 -22.15
N PRO A 27 -15.12 -9.61 -21.37
CA PRO A 27 -14.09 -8.99 -20.55
C PRO A 27 -13.48 -10.00 -19.57
N PRO A 28 -12.14 -10.10 -19.52
CA PRO A 28 -11.51 -11.10 -18.69
C PRO A 28 -11.59 -10.76 -17.20
N SER A 29 -11.51 -11.80 -16.37
CA SER A 29 -11.38 -11.65 -14.93
C SER A 29 -9.92 -11.47 -14.50
N VAL A 30 -9.72 -11.02 -13.27
CA VAL A 30 -8.39 -10.92 -12.66
C VAL A 30 -7.70 -12.29 -12.59
N ASP A 31 -8.46 -13.34 -12.28
CA ASP A 31 -7.99 -14.73 -12.22
C ASP A 31 -7.50 -15.23 -13.59
N GLU A 32 -8.25 -14.93 -14.66
CA GLU A 32 -7.89 -15.31 -16.02
C GLU A 32 -6.59 -14.64 -16.48
N VAL A 33 -6.41 -13.35 -16.16
CA VAL A 33 -5.17 -12.61 -16.45
C VAL A 33 -4.00 -13.17 -15.63
N SER A 34 -4.20 -13.46 -14.35
CA SER A 34 -3.20 -14.08 -13.47
C SER A 34 -2.74 -15.43 -14.02
N GLN A 35 -3.66 -16.29 -14.44
CA GLN A 35 -3.34 -17.58 -15.06
C GLN A 35 -2.60 -17.39 -16.38
N SER A 36 -3.05 -16.46 -17.24
CA SER A 36 -2.43 -16.23 -18.56
C SER A 36 -1.00 -15.70 -18.46
N LEU A 37 -0.69 -14.88 -17.44
CA LEU A 37 0.63 -14.28 -17.26
C LEU A 37 1.52 -15.04 -16.26
N SER A 38 0.98 -16.08 -15.60
CA SER A 38 1.66 -16.80 -14.50
C SER A 38 2.13 -15.88 -13.36
N PHE A 39 1.34 -14.84 -13.07
CA PHE A 39 1.59 -13.89 -11.98
C PHE A 39 0.73 -14.23 -10.78
N SER A 40 1.17 -13.85 -9.58
CA SER A 40 0.34 -14.04 -8.38
C SER A 40 -0.90 -13.14 -8.46
N LEU A 41 -1.99 -13.59 -7.84
CA LEU A 41 -3.25 -12.84 -7.83
C LEU A 41 -3.08 -11.47 -7.16
N GLU A 42 -2.27 -11.39 -6.11
CA GLU A 42 -1.96 -10.15 -5.39
C GLU A 42 -1.20 -9.17 -6.28
N GLN A 43 -0.25 -9.66 -7.06
CA GLN A 43 0.51 -8.83 -8.00
C GLN A 43 -0.41 -8.25 -9.07
N ILE A 44 -1.25 -9.08 -9.70
CA ILE A 44 -2.20 -8.60 -10.72
C ILE A 44 -3.18 -7.60 -10.11
N ASN A 45 -3.77 -7.89 -8.96
CA ASN A 45 -4.69 -6.96 -8.30
C ASN A 45 -4.04 -5.61 -7.99
N PHE A 46 -2.81 -5.62 -7.47
CA PHE A 46 -2.05 -4.41 -7.19
C PHE A 46 -1.81 -3.59 -8.46
N ILE A 47 -1.37 -4.24 -9.54
CA ILE A 47 -1.09 -3.56 -10.80
C ILE A 47 -2.38 -3.07 -11.46
N CYS A 48 -3.43 -3.88 -11.51
CA CYS A 48 -4.73 -3.50 -12.08
C CYS A 48 -5.31 -2.29 -11.35
N LYS A 49 -5.25 -2.24 -10.01
CA LYS A 49 -5.66 -1.07 -9.26
C LYS A 49 -4.89 0.20 -9.65
N LYS A 50 -3.56 0.09 -9.80
CA LYS A 50 -2.73 1.23 -10.20
C LYS A 50 -3.03 1.68 -11.64
N LEU A 51 -3.31 0.74 -12.55
CA LEU A 51 -3.70 1.05 -13.93
C LEU A 51 -5.10 1.68 -14.01
N ASP A 52 -6.01 1.28 -13.13
CA ASP A 52 -7.35 1.87 -12.98
C ASP A 52 -7.27 3.33 -12.49
N GLU A 53 -6.42 3.59 -11.49
CA GLU A 53 -6.16 4.94 -10.96
C GLU A 53 -5.60 5.91 -12.03
N ILE A 54 -4.75 5.41 -12.94
CA ILE A 54 -4.21 6.18 -14.08
C ILE A 54 -5.27 6.30 -15.21
N GLY A 55 -6.29 5.44 -15.20
CA GLY A 55 -7.34 5.37 -16.20
C GLY A 55 -6.90 4.68 -17.49
N ILE A 56 -5.93 3.77 -17.42
CA ILE A 56 -5.48 2.91 -18.53
C ILE A 56 -6.48 1.78 -18.75
N ILE A 57 -6.87 1.14 -17.64
CA ILE A 57 -7.93 0.12 -17.60
C ILE A 57 -9.07 0.61 -16.72
N GLU A 58 -10.18 -0.11 -16.76
CA GLU A 58 -11.30 0.05 -15.83
C GLU A 58 -11.58 -1.28 -15.16
N VAL A 59 -11.63 -1.27 -13.82
CA VAL A 59 -11.90 -2.45 -12.99
C VAL A 59 -13.33 -2.37 -12.48
N VAL A 60 -14.22 -3.20 -13.03
CA VAL A 60 -15.63 -3.25 -12.63
C VAL A 60 -15.90 -4.47 -11.78
N THR A 61 -16.29 -4.25 -10.53
CA THR A 61 -16.70 -5.31 -9.61
C THR A 61 -18.22 -5.46 -9.63
N GLY A 62 -18.71 -6.61 -10.08
CA GLY A 62 -20.13 -6.94 -10.11
C GLY A 62 -20.48 -8.22 -9.34
N GLY A 63 -21.75 -8.61 -9.37
CA GLY A 63 -22.24 -9.85 -8.73
C GLY A 63 -21.64 -11.14 -9.31
N TYR A 64 -21.01 -11.07 -10.47
CA TYR A 64 -20.35 -12.19 -11.16
C TYR A 64 -18.82 -12.09 -11.16
N GLY A 65 -18.26 -11.31 -10.23
CA GLY A 65 -16.82 -11.11 -10.06
C GLY A 65 -16.30 -9.81 -10.68
N THR A 66 -14.97 -9.66 -10.63
CA THR A 66 -14.26 -8.49 -11.10
C THR A 66 -13.87 -8.66 -12.58
N ARG A 67 -14.25 -7.68 -13.41
CA ARG A 67 -14.02 -7.67 -14.85
C ARG A 67 -13.12 -6.50 -15.24
N LEU A 68 -12.22 -6.75 -16.19
CA LEU A 68 -11.22 -5.78 -16.64
C LEU A 68 -11.56 -5.27 -18.04
N PHE A 69 -11.57 -3.96 -18.21
CA PHE A 69 -11.82 -3.29 -19.48
C PHE A 69 -10.65 -2.39 -19.85
N ILE A 70 -10.34 -2.26 -21.14
CA ILE A 70 -9.31 -1.32 -21.59
C ILE A 70 -9.98 0.01 -21.90
N LYS A 71 -9.49 1.08 -21.28
CA LYS A 71 -10.03 2.44 -21.46
C LYS A 71 -9.15 3.26 -22.39
N ASP A 72 -7.94 3.56 -21.94
CA ASP A 72 -6.96 4.31 -22.72
C ASP A 72 -5.57 3.69 -22.57
N HIS A 73 -5.24 2.81 -23.50
CA HIS A 73 -3.97 2.11 -23.50
C HIS A 73 -2.77 3.01 -23.85
N LEU A 74 -2.98 4.20 -24.44
CA LEU A 74 -1.89 5.10 -24.83
C LEU A 74 -1.25 5.77 -23.61
N LYS A 75 -1.99 5.91 -22.52
CA LYS A 75 -1.46 6.42 -21.24
C LYS A 75 -0.34 5.57 -20.65
N ILE A 76 -0.14 4.34 -21.12
CA ILE A 76 1.03 3.54 -20.73
C ILE A 76 2.33 4.24 -21.16
N GLU A 77 2.30 4.97 -22.28
CA GLU A 77 3.46 5.71 -22.79
C GLU A 77 3.85 6.91 -21.91
N GLU A 78 2.93 7.38 -21.06
CA GLU A 78 3.18 8.44 -20.09
C GLU A 78 3.90 7.90 -18.83
N ILE A 79 3.96 6.57 -18.65
CA ILE A 79 4.63 5.95 -17.51
C ILE A 79 6.15 6.06 -17.70
N PRO A 80 6.89 6.63 -16.74
CA PRO A 80 8.34 6.72 -16.83
C PRO A 80 8.99 5.34 -16.93
N GLN A 81 9.61 5.04 -18.07
CA GLN A 81 10.32 3.78 -18.30
C GLN A 81 11.57 3.62 -17.41
N THR A 82 12.11 4.75 -16.97
CA THR A 82 13.41 4.90 -16.26
C THR A 82 13.27 5.39 -14.82
N ALA A 83 12.08 5.35 -14.22
CA ALA A 83 11.99 5.57 -12.78
C ALA A 83 12.76 4.43 -12.09
N ALA A 84 13.96 4.76 -11.61
CA ALA A 84 14.80 3.90 -10.79
C ALA A 84 13.90 3.17 -9.81
N GLU A 85 13.89 1.84 -9.92
CA GLU A 85 13.17 0.97 -9.01
C GLU A 85 13.61 1.36 -7.59
N SER A 86 12.79 2.12 -6.84
CA SER A 86 12.79 1.84 -5.41
C SER A 86 12.26 0.43 -5.33
N SER A 87 13.20 -0.51 -5.26
CA SER A 87 12.87 -1.92 -5.28
C SER A 87 11.82 -2.18 -4.20
N LEU A 88 10.96 -3.18 -4.37
CA LEU A 88 10.00 -3.57 -3.33
C LEU A 88 10.68 -3.70 -1.94
N ARG A 89 11.97 -4.07 -1.93
CA ARG A 89 12.80 -4.09 -0.73
C ARG A 89 13.02 -2.71 -0.10
N GLU A 90 13.27 -1.67 -0.88
CA GLU A 90 13.39 -0.29 -0.39
C GLU A 90 12.07 0.22 0.18
N GLU A 91 10.94 -0.06 -0.47
CA GLU A 91 9.62 0.31 0.06
C GLU A 91 9.32 -0.43 1.38
N ILE A 92 9.67 -1.73 1.45
CA ILE A 92 9.57 -2.52 2.69
C ILE A 92 10.49 -1.95 3.77
N GLU A 93 11.72 -1.58 3.43
CA GLU A 93 12.69 -1.02 4.37
C GLU A 93 12.23 0.34 4.90
N ARG A 94 11.73 1.23 4.03
CA ARG A 94 11.09 2.49 4.43
C ARG A 94 9.92 2.26 5.37
N PHE A 95 9.06 1.29 5.06
CA PHE A 95 7.92 0.94 5.90
C PHE A 95 8.36 0.41 7.28
N GLN A 96 9.36 -0.48 7.33
CA GLN A 96 9.90 -0.98 8.58
C GLN A 96 10.55 0.11 9.42
N ASN A 97 11.30 1.02 8.80
CA ASN A 97 11.94 2.14 9.47
C ASN A 97 10.90 3.13 10.02
N ALA A 98 9.87 3.49 9.24
CA ALA A 98 8.77 4.30 9.73
C ALA A 98 8.06 3.67 10.94
N LYS A 99 7.89 2.34 10.97
CA LYS A 99 7.30 1.61 12.11
C LYS A 99 8.21 1.61 13.34
N LYS A 100 9.53 1.55 13.17
CA LYS A 100 10.50 1.67 14.28
C LYS A 100 10.47 3.06 14.89
N ASP A 101 10.47 4.11 14.07
CA ASP A 101 10.40 5.50 14.53
C ASP A 101 9.09 5.78 15.29
N PHE A 102 7.98 5.25 14.77
CA PHE A 102 6.68 5.36 15.43
C PHE A 102 6.66 4.64 16.79
N ARG A 103 7.23 3.44 16.88
CA ARG A 103 7.39 2.72 18.15
C ARG A 103 8.23 3.49 19.16
N HIS A 104 9.34 4.09 18.72
CA HIS A 104 10.19 4.92 19.58
C HIS A 104 9.43 6.13 20.12
N LYS A 105 8.66 6.83 19.28
CA LYS A 105 7.81 7.95 19.70
C LYS A 105 6.74 7.54 20.70
N ILE A 106 6.11 6.38 20.53
CA ILE A 106 5.12 5.89 21.51
C ILE A 106 5.80 5.58 22.84
N ALA A 107 6.98 4.93 22.81
CA ALA A 107 7.72 4.60 24.02
C ALA A 107 8.15 5.86 24.78
N SER A 108 8.64 6.90 24.08
CA SER A 108 9.02 8.17 24.72
C SER A 108 7.83 8.90 25.32
N LEU A 109 6.68 8.91 24.64
CA LEU A 109 5.44 9.51 25.15
C LEU A 109 4.91 8.77 26.40
N GLN A 110 5.00 7.44 26.43
CA GLN A 110 4.64 6.66 27.61
C GLN A 110 5.57 6.93 28.79
N ALA A 111 6.88 7.02 28.54
CA ALA A 111 7.88 7.34 29.56
C ALA A 111 7.64 8.74 30.15
N GLU A 112 7.47 9.77 29.31
CA GLU A 112 7.14 11.12 29.76
C GLU A 112 5.84 11.17 30.56
N LYS A 113 4.81 10.43 30.14
CA LYS A 113 3.53 10.38 30.85
C LYS A 113 3.68 9.74 32.23
N ALA A 114 4.46 8.67 32.35
CA ALA A 114 4.73 8.01 33.63
C ALA A 114 5.56 8.90 34.57
N GLU A 115 6.53 9.63 34.04
CA GLU A 115 7.34 10.58 34.81
C GLU A 115 6.51 11.77 35.30
N ARG A 116 5.68 12.37 34.43
CA ARG A 116 4.73 13.42 34.82
C ARG A 116 3.77 12.94 35.89
N GLN A 117 3.26 11.72 35.78
CA GLN A 117 2.36 11.15 36.78
C GLN A 117 3.05 11.00 38.14
N LYS A 118 4.29 10.46 38.17
CA LYS A 118 5.08 10.38 39.42
C LYS A 118 5.34 11.74 40.04
N ASN A 119 5.73 12.74 39.23
CA ASN A 119 5.98 14.10 39.71
C ASN A 119 4.70 14.76 40.25
N LEU A 120 3.56 14.52 39.60
CA LEU A 120 2.27 15.04 40.06
C LEU A 120 1.86 14.42 41.39
N PHE A 121 2.04 13.10 41.55
CA PHE A 121 1.77 12.42 42.83
C PHE A 121 2.68 12.92 43.95
N ALA A 122 3.97 13.10 43.68
CA ALA A 122 4.93 13.63 44.66
C ALA A 122 4.58 15.07 45.09
N ASP A 123 4.18 15.93 44.15
CA ASP A 123 3.75 17.31 44.45
C ASP A 123 2.49 17.31 45.34
N ILE A 124 1.49 16.48 45.00
CA ILE A 124 0.26 16.32 45.81
C ILE A 124 0.59 15.84 47.22
N GLU A 125 1.44 14.81 47.37
CA GLU A 125 1.83 14.28 48.68
C GLU A 125 2.57 15.32 49.52
N SER A 126 3.47 16.09 48.90
CA SER A 126 4.20 17.16 49.58
C SER A 126 3.27 18.28 50.07
N LYS A 127 2.26 18.64 49.27
CA LYS A 127 1.23 19.63 49.63
C LYS A 127 0.33 19.11 50.73
N PHE A 128 0.03 17.81 50.74
CA PHE A 128 -0.78 17.20 51.79
C PHE A 128 -0.04 17.18 53.14
N LYS A 129 1.23 16.76 53.17
CA LYS A 129 2.08 16.79 54.38
C LYS A 129 2.27 18.21 54.93
N LYS A 130 2.53 19.19 54.06
CA LYS A 130 2.68 20.61 54.48
C LYS A 130 1.40 21.22 55.06
N ASN A 131 0.22 20.72 54.69
CA ASN A 131 -1.05 21.16 55.27
C ASN A 131 -1.36 20.47 56.61
N LEU A 132 -0.92 19.23 56.79
CA LEU A 132 -1.00 18.51 58.07
C LEU A 132 -0.12 19.14 59.16
N ASP A 133 1.09 19.61 58.82
CA ASP A 133 1.99 20.29 59.77
C ASP A 133 1.54 21.73 60.14
N LYS A 134 0.50 22.25 59.51
CA LYS A 134 -0.06 23.60 59.76
C LYS A 134 -1.38 23.59 60.53
N THR A 135 -1.83 22.44 61.00
CA THR A 135 -3.03 22.27 61.85
C THR A 135 -2.60 21.85 63.25
#